data_AF-A0A3N5HBH0-F1
#
_entry.id   AF-A0A3N5HBH0-F1
#
_cell.length_a   1.000
_cell.length_b   1.000
_cell.length_c   1.000
_cell.angle_alpha   90.00
_cell.angle_beta   90.00
_cell.angle_gamma   90.00
#
_symmetry.space_group_name_H-M   'P 1'
#
loop_
_entity.id
_entity.type
_entity.pdbx_description
1 polymer ?
#
loop_
_entity_poly.entity_id
_entity_poly.type
_entity_poly.pdbx_seq_one_letter_code
_entity_poly.pdbx_strand_id
1 'polypeptide(L)'
;MRSQWCLLGVVSLLAACAPQPARTKVTAPGDARASAVPHALVVDFRDGTAAGDVAERARRWGLSLRLNSVEGVRSGIAIAEGVDDVDAALARIKGDADVEEAEPLVRMEALAFTPNDPEFPKQWNLRMIHMPEAWERSRGKGVVVAVIDTGIAYEDRGDFVRVPDLAGARFADGYDFVHDTEHPNDDNGHGTHVAGTIAQRTNNGLGVAGVAFEARLMPLKVLDRSGIGNSADIADAIRWAVDHGAKVLNLSLGGPGYSAVMERAVAYARQKGAVVVCAAGNAGTGQVSYPAAYAGAVAVGAVGPDGQLAPYSSWGEALDLIAPGGNTRLGPGNGILQATIDRADFRRPVLAEYQGTSMATPHVAGVAALLFAAGARTPGEVEKALFEGAQSEGAWTPRAGHGRLDALGALEALGKGSAPVDWAPLIWSAALLALLMLSLKVKVRPGYLNVLLNPATLLPLLLSTVGLWFLKLLWQRFVGHPPAAAELLSLPIPDWERILFGRGRLASPLMYSALVPGVAALLAVRLRALRPVVAGLSLGFAGFLLYAAWAKAPGIAYLPFTFLARPWLVLNGIAAALICRSMLRREARR
;
A
#
# COMPACT_ATOMS: atom_id res chain seq x y z
N MET A 1 -60.27 26.18 0.56
CA MET A 1 -60.05 27.32 -0.36
C MET A 1 -58.54 27.52 -0.42
N ARG A 2 -57.86 27.07 -1.50
CA ARG A 2 -57.41 27.86 -2.69
C ARG A 2 -56.45 28.98 -2.27
N SER A 3 -55.28 29.25 -2.85
CA SER A 3 -54.56 28.89 -4.10
C SER A 3 -53.19 29.60 -4.02
N GLN A 4 -52.05 28.98 -4.35
CA GLN A 4 -51.22 29.17 -5.57
C GLN A 4 -50.89 30.61 -6.05
N TRP A 5 -49.67 30.71 -6.64
CA TRP A 5 -49.04 31.77 -7.46
C TRP A 5 -48.21 32.82 -6.66
N CYS A 6 -46.97 33.20 -6.97
CA CYS A 6 -46.18 33.13 -8.22
C CYS A 6 -44.65 33.23 -8.00
N LEU A 7 -43.89 32.84 -9.03
CA LEU A 7 -42.44 32.91 -9.23
C LEU A 7 -41.85 34.33 -9.18
N LEU A 8 -40.54 34.46 -8.83
CA LEU A 8 -39.44 34.97 -9.68
C LEU A 8 -38.20 35.35 -8.85
N GLY A 9 -37.00 35.02 -9.36
CA GLY A 9 -35.74 35.60 -8.85
C GLY A 9 -34.47 34.77 -9.06
N VAL A 10 -34.19 34.32 -10.28
CA VAL A 10 -32.84 33.84 -10.65
C VAL A 10 -31.95 35.07 -10.84
N VAL A 11 -30.94 35.24 -10.00
CA VAL A 11 -29.91 36.28 -10.19
C VAL A 11 -28.77 35.68 -11.01
N SER A 12 -28.73 36.10 -12.27
CA SER A 12 -27.60 35.92 -13.18
C SER A 12 -26.47 36.89 -12.79
N LEU A 13 -25.31 36.38 -12.38
CA LEU A 13 -24.07 37.15 -12.40
C LEU A 13 -23.27 36.77 -13.66
N LEU A 14 -23.23 37.72 -14.59
CA LEU A 14 -22.36 37.75 -15.76
C LEU A 14 -20.90 37.81 -15.30
N ALA A 15 -20.18 36.70 -15.41
CA ALA A 15 -18.72 36.72 -15.43
C ALA A 15 -18.28 37.10 -16.86
N ALA A 16 -17.62 38.25 -16.96
CA ALA A 16 -17.01 38.74 -18.19
C ALA A 16 -16.06 37.69 -18.77
N CYS A 17 -16.35 37.25 -20.00
CA CYS A 17 -15.50 36.36 -20.78
C CYS A 17 -14.31 37.19 -21.29
N ALA A 18 -13.17 37.13 -20.61
CA ALA A 18 -11.91 37.59 -21.17
C ALA A 18 -11.54 36.67 -22.35
N PRO A 19 -11.14 37.19 -23.51
CA PRO A 19 -10.72 36.35 -24.63
C PRO A 19 -9.48 35.55 -24.23
N GLN A 20 -9.56 34.22 -24.27
CA GLN A 20 -8.40 33.36 -24.13
C GLN A 20 -7.37 33.72 -25.22
N PRO A 21 -6.07 33.85 -24.90
CA PRO A 21 -5.06 34.00 -25.92
C PRO A 21 -5.13 32.78 -26.85
N ALA A 22 -5.09 33.04 -28.15
CA ALA A 22 -5.13 32.02 -29.19
C ALA A 22 -4.08 30.94 -28.87
N ARG A 23 -4.54 29.71 -28.63
CA ARG A 23 -3.66 28.54 -28.55
C ARG A 23 -2.98 28.41 -29.91
N THR A 24 -1.72 28.81 -29.99
CA THR A 24 -0.83 28.37 -31.06
C THR A 24 -0.74 26.85 -30.98
N LYS A 25 -1.48 26.15 -31.84
CA LYS A 25 -1.23 24.73 -32.08
C LYS A 25 0.22 24.62 -32.55
N VAL A 26 1.05 23.95 -31.76
CA VAL A 26 2.39 23.58 -32.18
C VAL A 26 2.24 22.65 -33.38
N THR A 27 2.80 23.07 -34.49
CA THR A 27 3.08 22.26 -35.68
C THR A 27 4.11 21.18 -35.31
N ALA A 28 3.78 19.90 -35.49
CA ALA A 28 4.81 18.85 -35.57
C ALA A 28 5.46 18.93 -36.97
N PRO A 29 6.78 18.65 -37.14
CA PRO A 29 7.37 17.39 -36.69
C PRO A 29 8.76 17.52 -36.04
N GLY A 30 8.88 17.05 -34.79
CA GLY A 30 10.10 16.41 -34.28
C GLY A 30 9.91 14.89 -34.34
N ASP A 31 10.95 14.14 -34.70
CA ASP A 31 10.93 12.71 -35.08
C ASP A 31 9.87 11.83 -34.40
N ALA A 32 8.68 11.73 -35.01
CA ALA A 32 7.66 10.73 -34.66
C ALA A 32 8.22 9.29 -34.74
N ARG A 33 9.34 9.10 -35.46
CA ARG A 33 10.10 7.85 -35.56
C ARG A 33 10.74 7.41 -34.24
N ALA A 34 11.13 8.34 -33.35
CA ALA A 34 11.78 7.99 -32.09
C ALA A 34 10.81 7.36 -31.07
N SER A 35 9.53 7.72 -31.17
CA SER A 35 8.45 7.22 -30.30
C SER A 35 7.55 6.17 -30.97
N ALA A 36 7.84 5.77 -32.20
CA ALA A 36 7.05 4.78 -32.93
C ALA A 36 7.24 3.36 -32.35
N VAL A 37 6.15 2.60 -32.28
CA VAL A 37 6.17 1.17 -32.05
C VAL A 37 6.72 0.50 -33.32
N PRO A 38 7.82 -0.28 -33.23
CA PRO A 38 8.38 -0.94 -34.40
C PRO A 38 7.36 -1.83 -35.11
N HIS A 39 7.36 -1.79 -36.45
CA HIS A 39 6.48 -2.61 -37.29
C HIS A 39 4.98 -2.43 -37.04
N ALA A 40 4.56 -1.26 -36.55
CA ALA A 40 3.15 -1.00 -36.27
C ALA A 40 2.68 0.36 -36.79
N LEU A 41 1.42 0.40 -37.22
CA LEU A 41 0.75 1.60 -37.69
C LEU A 41 -0.69 1.67 -37.16
N VAL A 42 -1.23 2.88 -37.13
CA VAL A 42 -2.62 3.17 -36.83
C VAL A 42 -3.28 3.80 -38.06
N VAL A 43 -4.52 3.42 -38.31
CA VAL A 43 -5.37 3.95 -39.37
C VAL A 43 -6.66 4.44 -38.72
N ASP A 44 -6.96 5.71 -38.95
CA ASP A 44 -8.23 6.32 -38.60
C ASP A 44 -9.12 6.38 -39.85
N PHE A 45 -10.22 5.66 -39.83
CA PHE A 45 -11.20 5.63 -40.92
C PHE A 45 -12.26 6.71 -40.69
N ARG A 46 -12.75 7.31 -41.78
CA ARG A 46 -13.83 8.31 -41.69
C ARG A 46 -15.08 7.72 -41.02
N ASP A 47 -15.76 8.56 -40.25
CA ASP A 47 -17.01 8.24 -39.57
C ASP A 47 -18.03 7.60 -40.52
N GLY A 48 -18.56 6.43 -40.12
CA GLY A 48 -19.56 5.67 -40.89
C GLY A 48 -18.99 4.60 -41.81
N THR A 49 -17.66 4.41 -41.87
CA THR A 49 -17.04 3.28 -42.57
C THR A 49 -17.42 1.96 -41.86
N ALA A 50 -18.09 1.04 -42.55
CA ALA A 50 -18.58 -0.19 -41.94
C ALA A 50 -17.41 -1.14 -41.59
N ALA A 51 -17.48 -1.83 -40.44
CA ALA A 51 -16.43 -2.77 -40.00
C ALA A 51 -16.13 -3.90 -41.02
N GLY A 52 -17.08 -4.21 -41.91
CA GLY A 52 -16.88 -5.15 -43.04
C GLY A 52 -15.89 -4.66 -44.09
N ASP A 53 -15.77 -3.34 -44.28
CA ASP A 53 -14.92 -2.72 -45.30
C ASP A 53 -13.45 -2.69 -44.86
N VAL A 54 -13.19 -2.65 -43.55
CA VAL A 54 -11.84 -2.65 -42.98
C VAL A 54 -11.08 -3.93 -43.33
N ALA A 55 -11.72 -5.10 -43.25
CA ALA A 55 -11.11 -6.38 -43.57
C ALA A 55 -10.82 -6.55 -45.08
N GLU A 56 -11.65 -5.96 -45.95
CA GLU A 56 -11.42 -5.96 -47.39
C GLU A 56 -10.26 -5.05 -47.78
N ARG A 57 -10.17 -3.86 -47.17
CA ARG A 57 -9.09 -2.90 -47.39
C ARG A 57 -7.75 -3.38 -46.84
N ALA A 58 -7.78 -4.04 -45.69
CA ALA A 58 -6.63 -4.75 -45.13
C ALA A 58 -6.02 -5.72 -46.16
N ARG A 59 -6.87 -6.52 -46.84
CA ARG A 59 -6.42 -7.40 -47.94
C ARG A 59 -5.83 -6.62 -49.12
N ARG A 60 -6.43 -5.50 -49.52
CA ARG A 60 -5.95 -4.64 -50.62
C ARG A 60 -4.55 -4.08 -50.35
N TRP A 61 -4.26 -3.72 -49.10
CA TRP A 61 -2.97 -3.15 -48.70
C TRP A 61 -1.92 -4.19 -48.29
N GLY A 62 -2.30 -5.47 -48.26
CA GLY A 62 -1.45 -6.56 -47.79
C GLY A 62 -1.18 -6.48 -46.28
N LEU A 63 -2.13 -5.94 -45.50
CA LEU A 63 -2.01 -5.74 -44.06
C LEU A 63 -3.03 -6.59 -43.32
N SER A 64 -2.70 -6.94 -42.07
CA SER A 64 -3.67 -7.51 -41.13
C SER A 64 -4.11 -6.41 -40.18
N LEU A 65 -5.24 -5.76 -40.48
CA LEU A 65 -5.82 -4.73 -39.62
C LEU A 65 -6.76 -5.35 -38.59
N ARG A 66 -6.63 -4.93 -37.33
CA ARG A 66 -7.60 -5.19 -36.27
C ARG A 66 -8.14 -3.88 -35.73
N LEU A 67 -9.43 -3.85 -35.39
CA LEU A 67 -9.99 -2.72 -34.65
C LEU A 67 -9.27 -2.60 -33.31
N ASN A 68 -8.95 -1.36 -32.92
CA ASN A 68 -8.14 -1.12 -31.72
C ASN A 68 -8.88 -1.52 -30.43
N SER A 69 -10.20 -1.35 -30.39
CA SER A 69 -11.02 -1.69 -29.23
C SER A 69 -12.46 -2.05 -29.62
N VAL A 70 -13.28 -2.44 -28.64
CA VAL A 70 -14.73 -2.66 -28.81
C VAL A 70 -15.47 -1.40 -29.29
N GLU A 71 -14.96 -0.20 -28.98
CA GLU A 71 -15.48 1.07 -29.50
C GLU A 71 -14.93 1.40 -30.89
N GLY A 72 -13.89 0.70 -31.34
CA GLY A 72 -13.30 0.85 -32.69
C GLY A 72 -14.29 0.59 -33.83
N VAL A 73 -15.38 -0.15 -33.57
CA VAL A 73 -16.49 -0.33 -34.53
C VAL A 73 -17.20 0.99 -34.82
N ARG A 74 -17.26 1.89 -33.84
CA ARG A 74 -17.88 3.22 -33.96
C ARG A 74 -16.88 4.28 -34.37
N SER A 75 -15.68 4.24 -33.79
CA SER A 75 -14.68 5.29 -33.99
C SER A 75 -13.83 5.08 -35.24
N GLY A 76 -13.93 3.95 -35.94
CA GLY A 76 -13.15 3.72 -37.16
C GLY A 76 -11.64 3.56 -36.94
N ILE A 77 -11.17 3.30 -35.72
CA ILE A 77 -9.73 3.21 -35.44
C ILE A 77 -9.27 1.75 -35.50
N ALA A 78 -8.35 1.47 -36.42
CA ALA A 78 -7.71 0.17 -36.60
C ALA A 78 -6.19 0.26 -36.48
N ILE A 79 -5.56 -0.85 -36.11
CA ILE A 79 -4.10 -0.96 -36.05
C ILE A 79 -3.62 -2.19 -36.82
N ALA A 80 -2.43 -2.08 -37.41
CA ALA A 80 -1.69 -3.19 -37.97
C ALA A 80 -0.36 -3.32 -37.24
N GLU A 81 0.02 -4.56 -36.92
CA GLU A 81 1.28 -4.94 -36.28
C GLU A 81 2.00 -5.96 -37.16
N GLY A 82 3.32 -6.06 -37.06
CA GLY A 82 4.13 -6.95 -37.91
C GLY A 82 4.24 -6.46 -39.36
N VAL A 83 4.20 -5.14 -39.57
CA VAL A 83 4.37 -4.52 -40.89
C VAL A 83 5.85 -4.39 -41.22
N ASP A 84 6.30 -5.08 -42.27
CA ASP A 84 7.71 -5.11 -42.68
C ASP A 84 8.24 -3.72 -43.08
N ASP A 85 7.47 -2.98 -43.87
CA ASP A 85 7.77 -1.61 -44.30
C ASP A 85 6.57 -0.70 -44.02
N VAL A 86 6.65 -0.02 -42.86
CA VAL A 86 5.60 0.90 -42.39
C VAL A 86 5.46 2.09 -43.33
N ASP A 87 6.55 2.65 -43.86
CA ASP A 87 6.51 3.83 -44.72
C ASP A 87 5.84 3.50 -46.07
N ALA A 88 6.17 2.36 -46.68
CA ALA A 88 5.52 1.89 -47.90
C ALA A 88 4.05 1.52 -47.67
N ALA A 89 3.70 0.97 -46.51
CA ALA A 89 2.31 0.68 -46.15
C ALA A 89 1.49 1.96 -46.01
N LEU A 90 2.02 2.97 -45.29
CA LEU A 90 1.38 4.27 -45.14
C LEU A 90 1.18 4.99 -46.48
N ALA A 91 2.14 4.88 -47.41
CA ALA A 91 1.98 5.43 -48.76
C ALA A 91 0.79 4.82 -49.54
N ARG A 92 0.49 3.53 -49.32
CA ARG A 92 -0.68 2.85 -49.92
C ARG A 92 -2.00 3.24 -49.25
N ILE A 93 -1.97 3.47 -47.93
CA ILE A 93 -3.16 3.78 -47.12
C ILE A 93 -3.60 5.24 -47.33
N LYS A 94 -2.66 6.20 -47.33
CA LYS A 94 -2.94 7.65 -47.41
C LYS A 94 -3.66 8.09 -48.70
N GLY A 95 -3.67 7.26 -49.74
CA GLY A 95 -4.36 7.52 -51.00
C GLY A 95 -5.82 7.04 -51.05
N ASP A 96 -6.34 6.40 -50.00
CA ASP A 96 -7.70 5.87 -49.97
C ASP A 96 -8.70 6.91 -49.45
N ALA A 97 -9.84 7.06 -50.14
CA ALA A 97 -10.83 8.10 -49.85
C ALA A 97 -11.50 7.94 -48.48
N ASP A 98 -11.52 6.73 -47.93
CA ASP A 98 -12.20 6.38 -46.69
C ASP A 98 -11.29 6.44 -45.47
N VAL A 99 -10.01 6.76 -45.67
CA VAL A 99 -9.04 7.01 -44.60
C VAL A 99 -9.05 8.51 -44.27
N GLU A 100 -9.19 8.81 -42.98
CA GLU A 100 -9.05 10.16 -42.45
C GLU A 100 -7.58 10.48 -42.16
N GLU A 101 -6.88 9.56 -41.49
CA GLU A 101 -5.44 9.68 -41.20
C GLU A 101 -4.78 8.31 -41.09
N ALA A 102 -3.48 8.23 -41.39
CA ALA A 102 -2.68 7.04 -41.14
C ALA A 102 -1.24 7.40 -40.77
N GLU A 103 -0.75 6.86 -39.66
CA GLU A 103 0.57 7.16 -39.13
C GLU A 103 1.21 5.95 -38.43
N PRO A 104 2.53 5.97 -38.17
CA PRO A 104 3.15 4.98 -37.30
C PRO A 104 2.47 4.98 -35.92
N LEU A 105 2.26 3.80 -35.34
CA LEU A 105 1.65 3.71 -34.02
C LEU A 105 2.64 4.27 -33.00
N VAL A 106 2.27 5.31 -32.25
CA VAL A 106 3.17 5.95 -31.27
C VAL A 106 2.98 5.37 -29.87
N ARG A 107 4.08 5.13 -29.16
CA ARG A 107 4.07 4.78 -27.74
C ARG A 107 3.74 6.03 -26.92
N MET A 108 2.68 5.94 -26.13
CA MET A 108 2.36 6.93 -25.11
C MET A 108 2.75 6.37 -23.73
N GLU A 109 3.41 7.19 -22.91
CA GLU A 109 3.76 6.85 -21.53
C GLU A 109 2.92 7.70 -20.57
N ALA A 110 2.55 7.14 -19.42
CA ALA A 110 1.95 7.93 -18.34
C ALA A 110 3.02 8.89 -17.79
N LEU A 111 2.70 10.19 -17.69
CA LEU A 111 3.59 11.17 -17.10
C LEU A 111 3.64 10.95 -15.57
N ALA A 112 4.67 10.25 -15.09
CA ALA A 112 4.98 10.17 -13.66
C ALA A 112 5.69 11.45 -13.20
N PHE A 113 5.40 11.93 -11.99
CA PHE A 113 6.07 13.06 -11.36
C PHE A 113 7.60 12.92 -11.48
N THR A 114 8.23 13.89 -12.13
CA THR A 114 9.70 13.98 -12.27
C THR A 114 10.18 15.26 -11.60
N PRO A 115 11.05 15.17 -10.58
CA PRO A 115 11.65 16.33 -9.94
C PRO A 115 12.47 17.21 -10.91
N ASN A 116 12.56 18.52 -10.63
CA ASN A 116 13.40 19.45 -11.39
C ASN A 116 14.85 19.56 -10.87
N ASP A 117 15.20 18.74 -9.88
CA ASP A 117 16.49 18.65 -9.22
C ASP A 117 17.57 18.16 -10.22
N PRO A 118 18.65 18.93 -10.48
CA PRO A 118 19.61 18.64 -11.55
C PRO A 118 20.27 17.27 -11.49
N GLU A 119 20.44 16.71 -10.29
CA GLU A 119 21.14 15.45 -10.06
C GLU A 119 20.17 14.26 -9.89
N PHE A 120 18.85 14.48 -9.93
CA PHE A 120 17.84 13.40 -9.90
C PHE A 120 18.08 12.29 -10.93
N PRO A 121 18.54 12.56 -12.18
CA PRO A 121 18.85 11.51 -13.14
C PRO A 121 19.91 10.50 -12.68
N LYS A 122 20.78 10.88 -11.72
CA LYS A 122 21.80 10.01 -11.13
C LYS A 122 21.27 9.17 -9.95
N GLN A 123 20.10 9.50 -9.40
CA GLN A 123 19.48 8.79 -8.28
C GLN A 123 18.71 7.55 -8.75
N TRP A 124 19.44 6.56 -9.26
CA TRP A 124 18.89 5.25 -9.69
C TRP A 124 18.04 4.58 -8.61
N ASN A 125 18.38 4.81 -7.35
CA ASN A 125 17.73 4.30 -6.16
C ASN A 125 16.24 4.68 -6.06
N LEU A 126 15.88 5.90 -6.48
CA LEU A 126 14.49 6.37 -6.42
C LEU A 126 13.62 5.70 -7.48
N ARG A 127 14.18 5.45 -8.67
CA ARG A 127 13.48 4.69 -9.73
C ARG A 127 13.32 3.22 -9.36
N MET A 128 14.34 2.61 -8.73
CA MET A 128 14.31 1.20 -8.33
C MET A 128 13.14 0.88 -7.39
N ILE A 129 12.72 1.84 -6.56
CA ILE A 129 11.62 1.68 -5.61
C ILE A 129 10.32 2.36 -6.08
N HIS A 130 10.21 2.71 -7.37
CA HIS A 130 9.03 3.34 -7.98
C HIS A 130 8.57 4.64 -7.31
N MET A 131 9.52 5.51 -6.95
CA MET A 131 9.22 6.82 -6.35
C MET A 131 8.43 7.78 -7.26
N PRO A 132 8.76 7.94 -8.56
CA PRO A 132 8.00 8.81 -9.47
C PRO A 132 6.48 8.58 -9.40
N GLU A 133 6.07 7.32 -9.38
CA GLU A 133 4.68 6.91 -9.28
C GLU A 133 4.12 7.03 -7.85
N ALA A 134 4.94 6.74 -6.84
CA ALA A 134 4.55 6.88 -5.44
C ALA A 134 4.26 8.35 -5.05
N TRP A 135 5.03 9.31 -5.58
CA TRP A 135 4.87 10.73 -5.30
C TRP A 135 3.57 11.35 -5.82
N GLU A 136 2.90 10.70 -6.77
CA GLU A 136 1.56 11.09 -7.20
C GLU A 136 0.48 10.75 -6.15
N ARG A 137 0.79 9.83 -5.23
CA ARG A 137 -0.15 9.37 -4.18
C ARG A 137 0.16 9.97 -2.83
N SER A 138 1.43 10.05 -2.46
CA SER A 138 1.87 10.59 -1.17
C SER A 138 3.30 11.10 -1.25
N ARG A 139 3.58 12.18 -0.51
CA ARG A 139 4.92 12.80 -0.41
C ARG A 139 5.39 12.92 1.05
N GLY A 140 4.68 12.29 1.98
CA GLY A 140 5.04 12.27 3.41
C GLY A 140 4.54 13.46 4.22
N LYS A 141 3.60 14.25 3.68
CA LYS A 141 3.14 15.50 4.29
C LYS A 141 2.71 15.34 5.75
N GLY A 142 3.29 16.16 6.61
CA GLY A 142 2.90 16.28 8.03
C GLY A 142 3.42 15.16 8.94
N VAL A 143 4.13 14.18 8.40
CA VAL A 143 4.75 13.12 9.19
C VAL A 143 6.11 13.58 9.70
N VAL A 144 6.38 13.35 10.98
CA VAL A 144 7.68 13.63 11.60
C VAL A 144 8.53 12.35 11.56
N VAL A 145 9.71 12.45 10.94
CA VAL A 145 10.71 11.38 10.85
C VAL A 145 11.93 11.78 11.67
N ALA A 146 12.21 11.02 12.73
CA ALA A 146 13.40 11.19 13.54
C ALA A 146 14.61 10.54 12.88
N VAL A 147 15.68 11.30 12.76
CA VAL A 147 16.98 10.85 12.26
C VAL A 147 17.91 10.78 13.47
N ILE A 148 18.06 9.57 14.01
CA ILE A 148 18.89 9.29 15.19
C ILE A 148 20.29 8.90 14.70
N ASP A 149 21.20 9.88 14.63
CA ASP A 149 22.44 9.76 13.87
C ASP A 149 23.53 10.76 14.35
N THR A 150 24.43 11.24 13.48
CA THR A 150 25.50 12.21 13.78
C THR A 150 25.04 13.67 13.83
N GLY A 151 23.74 13.94 13.66
CA GLY A 151 23.17 15.28 13.51
C GLY A 151 22.76 15.57 12.06
N ILE A 152 22.26 16.79 11.80
CA ILE A 152 21.94 17.26 10.45
C ILE A 152 22.54 18.66 10.24
N ALA A 153 23.09 18.96 9.07
CA ALA A 153 23.51 20.30 8.69
C ALA A 153 22.31 21.16 8.20
N TYR A 154 21.35 21.46 9.12
CA TYR A 154 20.07 22.10 8.81
C TYR A 154 19.96 23.58 9.19
N GLU A 155 20.94 24.13 9.90
CA GLU A 155 20.99 25.55 10.30
C GLU A 155 22.42 26.09 10.19
N ASP A 156 22.54 27.41 10.08
CA ASP A 156 23.83 28.12 10.16
C ASP A 156 24.04 28.52 11.63
N ARG A 157 25.03 27.93 12.31
CA ARG A 157 25.28 28.18 13.74
C ARG A 157 26.76 28.04 14.09
N GLY A 158 27.38 29.14 14.50
CA GLY A 158 28.81 29.15 14.82
C GLY A 158 29.63 28.68 13.62
N ASP A 159 30.29 27.54 13.77
CA ASP A 159 31.09 26.94 12.70
C ASP A 159 30.28 26.04 11.75
N PHE A 160 29.06 25.66 12.13
CA PHE A 160 28.19 24.82 11.34
C PHE A 160 27.52 25.61 10.22
N VAL A 161 27.58 25.05 9.01
CA VAL A 161 27.01 25.63 7.80
C VAL A 161 25.88 24.75 7.31
N ARG A 162 24.73 25.35 7.02
CA ARG A 162 23.58 24.64 6.49
C ARG A 162 23.86 24.15 5.07
N VAL A 163 23.48 22.91 4.78
CA VAL A 163 23.47 22.41 3.40
C VAL A 163 22.41 23.16 2.59
N PRO A 164 22.78 23.83 1.48
CA PRO A 164 21.83 24.65 0.70
C PRO A 164 20.59 23.88 0.23
N ASP A 165 20.78 22.60 -0.11
CA ASP A 165 19.72 21.72 -0.59
C ASP A 165 18.71 21.32 0.51
N LEU A 166 19.02 21.60 1.78
CA LEU A 166 18.13 21.43 2.93
C LEU A 166 17.44 22.73 3.37
N ALA A 167 17.79 23.89 2.79
CA ALA A 167 17.28 25.20 3.25
C ALA A 167 15.75 25.35 3.16
N GLY A 168 15.07 24.54 2.33
CA GLY A 168 13.61 24.48 2.22
C GLY A 168 12.97 23.22 2.82
N ALA A 169 13.75 22.34 3.44
CA ALA A 169 13.24 21.19 4.16
C ALA A 169 12.57 21.63 5.47
N ARG A 170 11.65 20.83 5.99
CA ARG A 170 10.94 21.14 7.22
C ARG A 170 11.56 20.39 8.38
N PHE A 171 11.76 21.07 9.50
CA PHE A 171 12.31 20.46 10.70
C PHE A 171 11.29 20.49 11.86
N ALA A 172 11.37 19.49 12.71
CA ALA A 172 10.82 19.51 14.06
C ALA A 172 11.97 19.74 15.04
N ASP A 173 11.62 20.03 16.30
CA ASP A 173 12.62 20.24 17.34
C ASP A 173 13.49 18.99 17.47
N GLY A 174 14.78 19.19 17.67
CA GLY A 174 15.78 18.14 17.79
C GLY A 174 16.61 18.30 19.05
N TYR A 175 17.48 17.32 19.30
CA TYR A 175 18.33 17.32 20.48
C TYR A 175 19.67 16.62 20.22
N ASP A 176 20.73 17.17 20.78
CA ASP A 176 22.08 16.61 20.79
C ASP A 176 22.34 15.94 22.12
N PHE A 177 22.29 14.61 22.13
CA PHE A 177 22.58 13.78 23.30
C PHE A 177 24.09 13.59 23.54
N VAL A 178 24.94 13.96 22.58
CA VAL A 178 26.40 13.87 22.73
C VAL A 178 26.93 15.05 23.53
N HIS A 179 26.33 16.24 23.36
CA HIS A 179 26.76 17.48 24.02
C HIS A 179 25.70 18.13 24.91
N ASP A 180 24.54 17.49 25.06
CA ASP A 180 23.39 17.98 25.85
C ASP A 180 22.91 19.38 25.43
N THR A 181 22.58 19.54 24.14
CA THR A 181 22.10 20.83 23.60
C THR A 181 20.89 20.67 22.67
N GLU A 182 20.16 21.75 22.42
CA GLU A 182 19.03 21.79 21.47
C GLU A 182 19.48 21.92 20.00
N HIS A 183 20.78 21.81 19.72
CA HIS A 183 21.38 22.10 18.41
C HIS A 183 22.16 20.90 17.84
N PRO A 184 21.48 19.83 17.41
CA PRO A 184 22.05 18.60 16.84
C PRO A 184 22.61 18.80 15.42
N ASN A 185 23.60 19.70 15.31
CA ASN A 185 24.29 19.98 14.06
C ASN A 185 25.28 18.87 13.71
N ASP A 186 25.38 18.56 12.43
CA ASP A 186 26.25 17.49 11.93
C ASP A 186 27.70 17.95 11.79
N ASP A 187 28.62 17.16 12.31
CA ASP A 187 30.06 17.32 12.14
C ASP A 187 30.76 16.09 11.54
N ASN A 188 29.99 15.15 11.00
CA ASN A 188 30.47 13.93 10.38
C ASN A 188 30.04 13.80 8.90
N GLY A 189 28.79 14.15 8.59
CA GLY A 189 28.16 14.05 7.28
C GLY A 189 27.30 12.82 7.06
N HIS A 190 27.41 11.79 7.91
CA HIS A 190 26.57 10.60 7.81
C HIS A 190 25.09 10.92 8.03
N GLY A 191 24.75 11.61 9.13
CA GLY A 191 23.38 11.97 9.47
C GLY A 191 22.74 12.92 8.46
N THR A 192 23.48 13.87 7.91
CA THR A 192 22.98 14.75 6.84
C THR A 192 22.65 13.98 5.56
N HIS A 193 23.49 13.01 5.17
CA HIS A 193 23.24 12.15 4.00
C HIS A 193 21.99 11.28 4.19
N VAL A 194 21.85 10.68 5.38
CA VAL A 194 20.67 9.90 5.78
C VAL A 194 19.40 10.76 5.75
N ALA A 195 19.45 11.96 6.35
CA ALA A 195 18.34 12.89 6.39
C ALA A 195 17.90 13.36 5.00
N GLY A 196 18.87 13.64 4.12
CA GLY A 196 18.60 14.01 2.74
C GLY A 196 17.88 12.89 1.98
N THR A 197 18.34 11.65 2.14
CA THR A 197 17.69 10.49 1.50
C THR A 197 16.22 10.37 1.93
N ILE A 198 15.91 10.67 3.20
CA ILE A 198 14.53 10.67 3.72
C ILE A 198 13.72 11.81 3.15
N ALA A 199 14.13 13.07 3.33
CA ALA A 199 13.28 14.22 3.06
C ALA A 199 14.04 15.47 2.62
N GLN A 200 15.06 15.29 1.77
CA GLN A 200 15.64 16.43 1.07
C GLN A 200 14.58 17.21 0.31
N ARG A 201 14.79 18.52 0.21
CA ARG A 201 13.86 19.40 -0.47
C ARG A 201 13.89 19.12 -1.98
N THR A 202 12.88 18.41 -2.45
CA THR A 202 12.66 18.17 -3.87
C THR A 202 11.98 19.36 -4.54
N ASN A 203 12.20 19.54 -5.86
CA ASN A 203 11.63 20.60 -6.70
C ASN A 203 12.11 22.03 -6.38
N ASN A 204 13.36 22.17 -5.94
CA ASN A 204 13.99 23.48 -5.67
C ASN A 204 15.01 23.91 -6.75
N GLY A 205 15.24 23.09 -7.79
CA GLY A 205 16.25 23.33 -8.82
C GLY A 205 17.70 23.18 -8.34
N LEU A 206 17.93 22.51 -7.21
CA LEU A 206 19.24 22.25 -6.62
C LEU A 206 19.44 20.75 -6.43
N GLY A 207 20.71 20.33 -6.42
CA GLY A 207 21.18 18.98 -6.11
C GLY A 207 20.21 17.84 -6.41
N VAL A 208 19.75 17.15 -5.36
CA VAL A 208 19.06 15.86 -5.46
C VAL A 208 17.71 15.82 -4.72
N ALA A 209 16.88 14.81 -5.00
CA ALA A 209 15.56 14.62 -4.39
C ALA A 209 15.60 13.71 -3.14
N GLY A 210 14.63 13.88 -2.23
CA GLY A 210 14.37 12.99 -1.08
C GLY A 210 13.09 12.16 -1.24
N VAL A 211 13.01 11.01 -0.55
CA VAL A 211 11.86 10.07 -0.67
C VAL A 211 10.53 10.68 -0.21
N ALA A 212 10.51 11.31 0.96
CA ALA A 212 9.34 11.90 1.60
C ALA A 212 9.55 13.41 1.80
N PHE A 213 9.76 14.14 0.69
CA PHE A 213 10.17 15.54 0.70
C PHE A 213 9.14 16.55 1.26
N GLU A 214 7.92 16.13 1.62
CA GLU A 214 6.95 16.94 2.38
C GLU A 214 6.88 16.57 3.88
N ALA A 215 7.65 15.58 4.33
CA ALA A 215 7.81 15.23 5.74
C ALA A 215 8.61 16.27 6.51
N ARG A 216 8.61 16.14 7.84
CA ARG A 216 9.42 16.95 8.76
C ARG A 216 10.52 16.07 9.33
N LEU A 217 11.76 16.53 9.27
CA LEU A 217 12.91 15.84 9.87
C LEU A 217 13.09 16.28 11.33
N MET A 218 13.33 15.34 12.23
CA MET A 218 13.68 15.58 13.63
C MET A 218 15.13 15.13 13.83
N PRO A 219 16.11 16.05 13.89
CA PRO A 219 17.51 15.69 14.09
C PRO A 219 17.74 15.24 15.53
N LEU A 220 18.31 14.06 15.73
CA LEU A 220 18.72 13.58 17.05
C LEU A 220 20.17 13.10 16.96
N LYS A 221 21.09 13.88 17.51
CA LYS A 221 22.51 13.54 17.48
C LYS A 221 22.84 12.62 18.66
N VAL A 222 23.24 11.40 18.34
CA VAL A 222 23.68 10.36 19.29
C VAL A 222 25.04 9.78 18.94
N LEU A 223 25.57 10.15 17.77
CA LEU A 223 26.90 9.78 17.31
C LEU A 223 27.79 11.04 17.25
N ASP A 224 28.99 10.93 17.78
CA ASP A 224 29.99 11.98 17.76
C ASP A 224 30.60 12.21 16.35
N ARG A 225 31.58 13.10 16.25
CA ARG A 225 32.31 13.39 15.01
C ARG A 225 32.94 12.16 14.35
N SER A 226 33.28 11.14 15.12
CA SER A 226 33.86 9.89 14.64
C SER A 226 32.81 8.88 14.19
N GLY A 227 31.52 9.19 14.40
CA GLY A 227 30.41 8.27 14.15
C GLY A 227 30.22 7.25 15.28
N ILE A 228 30.69 7.56 16.49
CA ILE A 228 30.65 6.66 17.64
C ILE A 228 29.63 7.20 18.64
N GLY A 229 28.83 6.31 19.22
CA GLY A 229 27.87 6.65 20.27
C GLY A 229 27.69 5.48 21.23
N ASN A 230 26.80 5.65 22.20
CA ASN A 230 26.54 4.64 23.21
C ASN A 230 25.05 4.28 23.29
N SER A 231 24.75 3.13 23.90
CA SER A 231 23.39 2.59 23.94
C SER A 231 22.42 3.41 24.80
N ALA A 232 22.90 4.21 25.76
CA ALA A 232 22.06 5.03 26.61
C ALA A 232 21.49 6.21 25.81
N ASP A 233 22.36 6.98 25.15
CA ASP A 233 21.95 8.12 24.31
C ASP A 233 21.01 7.66 23.19
N ILE A 234 21.28 6.52 22.56
CA ILE A 234 20.40 5.95 21.53
C ILE A 234 19.03 5.58 22.13
N ALA A 235 19.00 4.95 23.31
CA ALA A 235 17.74 4.58 23.94
C ALA A 235 16.93 5.81 24.36
N ASP A 236 17.57 6.85 24.88
CA ASP A 236 16.91 8.10 25.25
C ASP A 236 16.41 8.86 24.03
N ALA A 237 17.20 8.93 22.95
CA ALA A 237 16.77 9.51 21.68
C ALA A 237 15.54 8.81 21.09
N ILE A 238 15.46 7.48 21.15
CA ILE A 238 14.28 6.72 20.70
C ILE A 238 13.03 7.15 21.48
N ARG A 239 13.14 7.27 22.81
CA ARG A 239 12.00 7.67 23.67
C ARG A 239 11.63 9.13 23.43
N TRP A 240 12.63 10.00 23.39
CA TRP A 240 12.46 11.42 23.15
C TRP A 240 11.75 11.68 21.82
N ALA A 241 12.17 10.99 20.75
CA ALA A 241 11.59 11.13 19.42
C ALA A 241 10.06 10.94 19.43
N VAL A 242 9.60 9.83 20.01
CA VAL A 242 8.16 9.50 20.01
C VAL A 242 7.36 10.37 20.97
N ASP A 243 7.98 10.81 22.07
CA ASP A 243 7.35 11.74 23.01
C ASP A 243 7.23 13.16 22.43
N HIS A 244 8.08 13.52 21.45
CA HIS A 244 8.01 14.75 20.67
C HIS A 244 7.33 14.58 19.30
N GLY A 245 6.60 13.47 19.12
CA GLY A 245 5.65 13.31 18.01
C GLY A 245 6.20 12.65 16.74
N ALA A 246 7.42 12.10 16.76
CA ALA A 246 7.92 11.29 15.67
C ALA A 246 7.05 10.04 15.43
N LYS A 247 6.75 9.74 14.17
CA LYS A 247 6.02 8.54 13.74
C LYS A 247 6.92 7.52 13.06
N VAL A 248 8.07 7.95 12.57
CA VAL A 248 9.09 7.08 11.98
C VAL A 248 10.42 7.43 12.61
N LEU A 249 11.15 6.43 13.08
CA LEU A 249 12.51 6.58 13.61
C LEU A 249 13.47 5.85 12.67
N ASN A 250 14.43 6.57 12.11
CA ASN A 250 15.51 6.00 11.31
C ASN A 250 16.77 5.87 12.17
N LEU A 251 17.28 4.64 12.29
CA LEU A 251 18.54 4.33 12.95
C LEU A 251 19.49 3.67 11.94
N SER A 252 20.26 4.50 11.24
CA SER A 252 21.28 4.08 10.27
C SER A 252 22.61 3.73 10.96
N LEU A 253 22.51 3.11 12.13
CA LEU A 253 23.61 2.77 13.03
C LEU A 253 23.41 1.36 13.57
N GLY A 254 24.46 0.79 14.16
CA GLY A 254 24.32 -0.48 14.84
C GLY A 254 25.62 -1.04 15.38
N GLY A 255 25.50 -2.14 16.12
CA GLY A 255 26.61 -2.85 16.71
C GLY A 255 26.25 -4.29 17.08
N PRO A 256 27.25 -5.10 17.47
CA PRO A 256 27.03 -6.51 17.79
C PRO A 256 26.37 -6.74 19.16
N GLY A 257 26.37 -5.74 20.04
CA GLY A 257 25.93 -5.87 21.43
C GLY A 257 24.42 -5.76 21.60
N TYR A 258 23.82 -6.78 22.22
CA TYR A 258 22.44 -6.70 22.72
C TYR A 258 22.38 -5.79 23.96
N SER A 259 21.36 -4.94 24.03
CA SER A 259 21.07 -4.04 25.15
C SER A 259 19.57 -4.08 25.46
N ALA A 260 19.22 -4.58 26.64
CA ALA A 260 17.83 -4.63 27.10
C ALA A 260 17.21 -3.21 27.23
N VAL A 261 18.03 -2.19 27.48
CA VAL A 261 17.57 -0.80 27.55
C VAL A 261 17.10 -0.32 26.17
N MET A 262 17.89 -0.58 25.12
CA MET A 262 17.52 -0.25 23.75
C MET A 262 16.32 -1.06 23.27
N GLU A 263 16.25 -2.37 23.58
CA GLU A 263 15.08 -3.20 23.23
C GLU A 263 13.79 -2.61 23.81
N ARG A 264 13.81 -2.21 25.09
CA ARG A 264 12.66 -1.57 25.74
C ARG A 264 12.33 -0.21 25.15
N ALA A 265 13.32 0.54 24.66
CA ALA A 265 13.09 1.80 23.96
C ALA A 265 12.40 1.56 22.60
N VAL A 266 12.84 0.56 21.83
CA VAL A 266 12.17 0.15 20.57
C VAL A 266 10.74 -0.28 20.83
N ALA A 267 10.49 -1.11 21.85
CA ALA A 267 9.15 -1.53 22.24
C ALA A 267 8.27 -0.34 22.66
N TYR A 268 8.84 0.63 23.39
CA TYR A 268 8.15 1.86 23.79
C TYR A 268 7.75 2.72 22.57
N ALA A 269 8.65 2.88 21.60
CA ALA A 269 8.36 3.62 20.37
C ALA A 269 7.20 3.01 19.59
N ARG A 270 7.17 1.67 19.47
CA ARG A 270 6.04 0.96 18.86
C ARG A 270 4.73 1.16 19.61
N GLN A 271 4.77 1.10 20.94
CA GLN A 271 3.59 1.32 21.78
C GLN A 271 3.01 2.73 21.59
N LYS A 272 3.87 3.73 21.34
CA LYS A 272 3.48 5.11 21.01
C LYS A 272 3.01 5.29 19.56
N GLY A 273 2.99 4.19 18.79
CA GLY A 273 2.50 4.16 17.42
C GLY A 273 3.52 4.63 16.37
N ALA A 274 4.81 4.53 16.67
CA ALA A 274 5.88 4.82 15.71
C ALA A 274 6.50 3.53 15.16
N VAL A 275 6.98 3.60 13.91
CA VAL A 275 7.80 2.55 13.29
C VAL A 275 9.26 2.85 13.53
N VAL A 276 10.03 1.84 13.92
CA VAL A 276 11.48 1.93 14.13
C VAL A 276 12.16 1.18 12.99
N VAL A 277 12.92 1.89 12.15
CA VAL A 277 13.58 1.35 10.95
C VAL A 277 15.09 1.35 11.18
N CYS A 278 15.74 0.21 11.01
CA CYS A 278 17.13 0.04 11.43
C CYS A 278 17.99 -0.68 10.37
N ALA A 279 19.25 -0.27 10.27
CA ALA A 279 20.22 -0.88 9.38
C ALA A 279 20.62 -2.29 9.83
N ALA A 280 20.60 -3.26 8.92
CA ALA A 280 20.91 -4.66 9.25
C ALA A 280 22.38 -4.90 9.61
N GLY A 281 23.29 -4.01 9.21
CA GLY A 281 24.73 -4.10 9.44
C GLY A 281 25.54 -4.28 8.15
N ASN A 282 26.83 -3.94 8.21
CA ASN A 282 27.72 -3.88 7.05
C ASN A 282 28.86 -4.92 7.10
N ALA A 283 28.67 -6.03 7.81
CA ALA A 283 29.69 -7.06 7.99
C ALA A 283 29.66 -8.17 6.93
N GLY A 284 28.63 -8.23 6.08
CA GLY A 284 28.44 -9.29 5.08
C GLY A 284 28.16 -10.67 5.69
N THR A 285 27.71 -10.72 6.95
CA THR A 285 27.50 -11.95 7.72
C THR A 285 26.02 -12.35 7.78
N GLY A 286 25.76 -13.62 8.10
CA GLY A 286 24.41 -14.14 8.38
C GLY A 286 23.85 -13.73 9.75
N GLN A 287 24.29 -12.57 10.27
CA GLN A 287 23.85 -12.03 11.54
C GLN A 287 23.49 -10.55 11.38
N VAL A 288 22.22 -10.24 11.66
CA VAL A 288 21.69 -8.87 11.73
C VAL A 288 22.18 -8.21 13.02
N SER A 289 22.62 -6.96 12.93
CA SER A 289 23.12 -6.16 14.05
C SER A 289 21.99 -5.57 14.90
N TYR A 290 22.29 -5.17 16.13
CA TYR A 290 21.36 -4.37 16.94
C TYR A 290 21.53 -2.89 16.61
N PRO A 291 20.43 -2.09 16.56
CA PRO A 291 19.07 -2.41 16.99
C PRO A 291 18.18 -3.17 16.00
N ALA A 292 18.61 -3.39 14.76
CA ALA A 292 17.76 -4.04 13.74
C ALA A 292 17.30 -5.46 14.13
N ALA A 293 18.09 -6.20 14.90
CA ALA A 293 17.71 -7.53 15.37
C ALA A 293 16.69 -7.55 16.52
N TYR A 294 16.28 -6.40 17.08
CA TYR A 294 15.24 -6.38 18.12
C TYR A 294 13.86 -6.66 17.54
N ALA A 295 13.05 -7.40 18.31
CA ALA A 295 11.66 -7.62 17.95
C ALA A 295 10.92 -6.27 17.83
N GLY A 296 10.39 -6.00 16.64
CA GLY A 296 9.64 -4.78 16.34
C GLY A 296 10.49 -3.61 15.84
N ALA A 297 11.79 -3.79 15.63
CA ALA A 297 12.48 -2.99 14.63
C ALA A 297 12.18 -3.56 13.24
N VAL A 298 12.19 -2.71 12.20
CA VAL A 298 12.19 -3.11 10.80
C VAL A 298 13.65 -3.17 10.35
N ALA A 299 14.17 -4.38 10.14
CA ALA A 299 15.55 -4.61 9.73
C ALA A 299 15.73 -4.49 8.22
N VAL A 300 16.62 -3.58 7.80
CA VAL A 300 16.80 -3.22 6.39
C VAL A 300 18.20 -3.61 5.89
N GLY A 301 18.22 -4.52 4.91
CA GLY A 301 19.41 -4.89 4.14
C GLY A 301 19.63 -3.98 2.92
N ALA A 302 20.80 -4.07 2.29
CA ALA A 302 21.19 -3.21 1.18
C ALA A 302 21.30 -3.96 -0.16
N VAL A 303 20.78 -3.38 -1.23
CA VAL A 303 21.04 -3.81 -2.61
C VAL A 303 21.84 -2.78 -3.40
N GLY A 304 22.58 -3.27 -4.41
CA GLY A 304 23.19 -2.44 -5.44
C GLY A 304 22.22 -2.09 -6.58
N PRO A 305 22.67 -1.28 -7.56
CA PRO A 305 21.89 -0.94 -8.75
C PRO A 305 21.57 -2.13 -9.66
N ASP A 306 22.30 -3.24 -9.54
CA ASP A 306 22.02 -4.52 -10.17
C ASP A 306 20.84 -5.29 -9.51
N GLY A 307 20.27 -4.73 -8.43
CA GLY A 307 19.18 -5.33 -7.67
C GLY A 307 19.60 -6.50 -6.79
N GLN A 308 20.90 -6.82 -6.73
CA GLN A 308 21.45 -7.90 -5.94
C GLN A 308 21.79 -7.44 -4.53
N LEU A 309 21.72 -8.36 -3.56
CA LEU A 309 22.16 -8.10 -2.19
C LEU A 309 23.63 -7.65 -2.22
N ALA A 310 23.89 -6.47 -1.66
CA ALA A 310 25.22 -5.90 -1.63
C ALA A 310 26.15 -6.80 -0.79
N PRO A 311 27.42 -6.98 -1.19
CA PRO A 311 28.33 -7.96 -0.57
C PRO A 311 28.65 -7.64 0.89
N TYR A 312 28.48 -6.39 1.32
CA TYR A 312 28.66 -5.96 2.71
C TYR A 312 27.38 -6.08 3.55
N SER A 313 26.20 -6.26 2.94
CA SER A 313 24.94 -6.30 3.68
C SER A 313 24.90 -7.53 4.57
N SER A 314 24.75 -7.32 5.88
CA SER A 314 24.35 -8.40 6.78
C SER A 314 22.94 -8.90 6.43
N TRP A 315 22.70 -10.17 6.69
CA TRP A 315 21.47 -10.89 6.37
C TRP A 315 21.15 -11.90 7.50
N GLY A 316 19.97 -12.53 7.49
CA GLY A 316 19.61 -13.54 8.50
C GLY A 316 18.13 -13.55 8.86
N GLU A 317 17.78 -14.34 9.88
CA GLU A 317 16.39 -14.55 10.33
C GLU A 317 15.68 -13.29 10.81
N ALA A 318 16.42 -12.28 11.27
CA ALA A 318 15.85 -11.01 11.71
C ALA A 318 15.71 -9.98 10.57
N LEU A 319 16.07 -10.32 9.31
CA LEU A 319 15.97 -9.39 8.19
C LEU A 319 14.52 -9.29 7.69
N ASP A 320 13.98 -8.08 7.60
CA ASP A 320 12.60 -7.87 7.16
C ASP A 320 12.49 -7.58 5.66
N LEU A 321 13.36 -6.74 5.10
CA LEU A 321 13.40 -6.44 3.67
C LEU A 321 14.74 -5.84 3.25
N ILE A 322 14.92 -5.67 1.94
CA ILE A 322 16.12 -5.04 1.37
C ILE A 322 15.76 -3.77 0.60
N ALA A 323 16.62 -2.77 0.62
CA ALA A 323 16.40 -1.48 -0.06
C ALA A 323 17.70 -0.95 -0.69
N PRO A 324 17.64 0.05 -1.59
CA PRO A 324 18.82 0.59 -2.26
C PRO A 324 19.87 1.12 -1.27
N GLY A 325 21.01 0.46 -1.17
CA GLY A 325 22.14 0.88 -0.32
C GLY A 325 23.43 1.15 -1.08
N GLY A 326 23.46 0.86 -2.39
CA GLY A 326 24.61 1.10 -3.26
C GLY A 326 25.66 0.00 -3.26
N ASN A 327 26.46 -0.07 -4.31
CA ASN A 327 27.57 -1.00 -4.44
C ASN A 327 28.67 -0.41 -5.33
N THR A 328 29.62 0.31 -4.73
CA THR A 328 30.71 0.98 -5.46
C THR A 328 31.69 0.00 -6.13
N ARG A 329 31.63 -1.30 -5.79
CA ARG A 329 32.40 -2.33 -6.51
C ARG A 329 31.95 -2.50 -7.96
N LEU A 330 30.74 -2.08 -8.31
CA LEU A 330 30.23 -2.10 -9.68
C LEU A 330 30.74 -0.92 -10.52
N GLY A 331 31.44 0.04 -9.91
CA GLY A 331 32.02 1.21 -10.56
C GLY A 331 31.53 2.54 -9.98
N PRO A 332 32.03 3.68 -10.49
CA PRO A 332 31.56 5.02 -10.12
C PRO A 332 30.06 5.20 -10.43
N GLY A 333 29.34 6.00 -9.62
CA GLY A 333 27.90 6.23 -9.84
C GLY A 333 26.99 5.20 -9.22
N ASN A 334 27.55 4.15 -8.59
CA ASN A 334 26.77 3.04 -8.01
C ASN A 334 26.57 3.17 -6.49
N GLY A 335 26.98 4.29 -5.89
CA GLY A 335 26.57 4.65 -4.53
C GLY A 335 25.18 5.31 -4.50
N ILE A 336 24.76 5.73 -3.31
CA ILE A 336 23.59 6.58 -3.09
C ILE A 336 24.09 8.02 -3.03
N LEU A 337 23.75 8.81 -4.05
CA LEU A 337 24.13 10.21 -4.17
C LEU A 337 23.17 11.09 -3.36
N GLN A 338 23.72 11.87 -2.42
CA GLN A 338 22.95 12.83 -1.62
C GLN A 338 23.78 14.08 -1.28
N ALA A 339 23.11 15.20 -1.00
CA ALA A 339 23.76 16.36 -0.41
C ALA A 339 24.12 16.09 1.06
N THR A 340 25.35 16.43 1.42
CA THR A 340 25.90 16.27 2.76
C THR A 340 27.01 17.31 2.98
N ILE A 341 27.85 17.11 3.99
CA ILE A 341 29.02 17.92 4.30
C ILE A 341 30.30 17.10 4.09
N ASP A 342 31.40 17.79 3.82
CA ASP A 342 32.69 17.15 3.68
C ASP A 342 33.20 16.67 5.04
N ARG A 343 33.62 15.40 5.11
CA ARG A 343 34.12 14.82 6.35
C ARG A 343 35.45 15.45 6.82
N ALA A 344 36.26 15.95 5.89
CA ALA A 344 37.50 16.65 6.21
C ALA A 344 37.26 18.12 6.62
N ASP A 345 36.18 18.72 6.12
CA ASP A 345 35.76 20.08 6.47
C ASP A 345 34.23 20.16 6.55
N PHE A 346 33.70 19.95 7.76
CA PHE A 346 32.25 19.92 8.01
C PHE A 346 31.54 21.25 7.70
N ARG A 347 32.29 22.32 7.45
CA ARG A 347 31.77 23.64 7.05
C ARG A 347 31.46 23.69 5.55
N ARG A 348 31.86 22.67 4.78
CA ARG A 348 31.74 22.61 3.33
C ARG A 348 30.62 21.66 2.91
N PRO A 349 29.47 22.17 2.43
CA PRO A 349 28.47 21.35 1.76
C PRO A 349 29.02 20.72 0.48
N VAL A 350 28.69 19.45 0.25
CA VAL A 350 29.10 18.66 -0.92
C VAL A 350 27.97 17.73 -1.37
N LEU A 351 28.03 17.25 -2.61
CA LEU A 351 27.29 16.07 -3.05
C LEU A 351 28.22 14.87 -2.95
N ALA A 352 27.78 13.81 -2.28
CA ALA A 352 28.61 12.61 -2.07
C ALA A 352 27.82 11.31 -2.27
N GLU A 353 28.50 10.32 -2.82
CA GLU A 353 28.00 8.95 -2.94
C GLU A 353 28.47 8.11 -1.75
N TYR A 354 27.52 7.63 -0.94
CA TYR A 354 27.79 6.67 0.12
C TYR A 354 27.24 5.28 -0.23
N GLN A 355 27.75 4.25 0.44
CA GLN A 355 27.17 2.91 0.39
C GLN A 355 27.00 2.34 1.80
N GLY A 356 25.98 1.53 1.99
CA GLY A 356 25.73 0.86 3.28
C GLY A 356 24.27 0.51 3.49
N THR A 357 24.02 -0.40 4.44
CA THR A 357 22.67 -0.58 5.02
C THR A 357 22.17 0.71 5.67
N SER A 358 23.09 1.58 6.11
CA SER A 358 22.81 2.96 6.54
C SER A 358 22.17 3.84 5.47
N MET A 359 22.43 3.58 4.18
CA MET A 359 21.78 4.29 3.06
C MET A 359 20.51 3.58 2.59
N ALA A 360 20.38 2.26 2.81
CA ALA A 360 19.15 1.53 2.54
C ALA A 360 18.01 1.87 3.51
N THR A 361 18.33 1.97 4.80
CA THR A 361 17.40 2.28 5.90
C THR A 361 16.57 3.56 5.68
N PRO A 362 17.15 4.71 5.28
CA PRO A 362 16.39 5.95 5.07
C PRO A 362 15.40 5.88 3.90
N HIS A 363 15.61 5.00 2.90
CA HIS A 363 14.60 4.77 1.88
C HIS A 363 13.33 4.17 2.49
N VAL A 364 13.49 3.16 3.35
CA VAL A 364 12.37 2.50 4.04
C VAL A 364 11.70 3.46 5.02
N ALA A 365 12.47 4.27 5.76
CA ALA A 365 11.94 5.30 6.65
C ALA A 365 11.14 6.36 5.88
N GLY A 366 11.63 6.80 4.71
CA GLY A 366 10.90 7.70 3.82
C GLY A 366 9.58 7.09 3.35
N VAL A 367 9.58 5.84 2.87
CA VAL A 367 8.34 5.15 2.44
C VAL A 367 7.37 4.96 3.61
N ALA A 368 7.87 4.63 4.81
CA ALA A 368 7.04 4.58 6.01
C ALA A 368 6.34 5.93 6.29
N ALA A 369 7.03 7.06 6.05
CA ALA A 369 6.43 8.38 6.16
C ALA A 369 5.36 8.63 5.08
N LEU A 370 5.56 8.15 3.84
CA LEU A 370 4.52 8.20 2.81
C LEU A 370 3.26 7.45 3.23
N LEU A 371 3.41 6.27 3.85
CA LEU A 371 2.33 5.41 4.31
C LEU A 371 1.53 6.06 5.46
N PHE A 372 2.20 6.66 6.44
CA PHE A 372 1.53 7.44 7.48
C PHE A 372 0.76 8.63 6.88
N ALA A 373 1.35 9.37 5.95
CA ALA A 373 0.69 10.48 5.28
C ALA A 373 -0.51 10.03 4.42
N ALA A 374 -0.44 8.81 3.87
CA ALA A 374 -1.52 8.18 3.11
C ALA A 374 -2.63 7.57 3.99
N GLY A 375 -2.51 7.63 5.32
CA GLY A 375 -3.57 7.28 6.25
C GLY A 375 -3.34 6.02 7.08
N ALA A 376 -2.15 5.41 7.04
CA ALA A 376 -1.77 4.40 8.02
C ALA A 376 -1.79 5.02 9.43
N ARG A 377 -2.33 4.31 10.41
CA ARG A 377 -2.52 4.80 11.79
C ARG A 377 -1.63 4.10 12.80
N THR A 378 -1.19 2.88 12.48
CA THR A 378 -0.40 2.05 13.40
C THR A 378 0.89 1.56 12.73
N PRO A 379 1.95 1.28 13.51
CA PRO A 379 3.18 0.73 12.96
C PRO A 379 2.97 -0.62 12.27
N GLY A 380 2.06 -1.46 12.79
CA GLY A 380 1.72 -2.73 12.16
C GLY A 380 1.02 -2.60 10.80
N GLU A 381 0.26 -1.53 10.56
CA GLU A 381 -0.30 -1.25 9.21
C GLU A 381 0.81 -0.85 8.23
N VAL A 382 1.77 -0.05 8.68
CA VAL A 382 2.92 0.38 7.87
C VAL A 382 3.82 -0.80 7.53
N GLU A 383 4.22 -1.60 8.52
CA GLU A 383 5.01 -2.83 8.31
C GLU A 383 4.33 -3.78 7.35
N LYS A 384 3.04 -4.05 7.57
CA LYS A 384 2.26 -4.91 6.68
C LYS A 384 2.28 -4.39 5.24
N ALA A 385 2.05 -3.08 5.06
CA ALA A 385 2.08 -2.47 3.74
C ALA A 385 3.46 -2.54 3.08
N LEU A 386 4.53 -2.29 3.83
CA LEU A 386 5.92 -2.43 3.36
C LEU A 386 6.21 -3.87 2.90
N PHE A 387 5.80 -4.86 3.68
CA PHE A 387 6.10 -6.27 3.41
C PHE A 387 5.25 -6.86 2.30
N GLU A 388 3.95 -6.57 2.27
CA GLU A 388 3.04 -7.04 1.20
C GLU A 388 3.26 -6.29 -0.12
N GLY A 389 3.77 -5.07 -0.05
CA GLY A 389 4.10 -4.24 -1.21
C GLY A 389 5.48 -4.50 -1.80
N ALA A 390 6.37 -5.20 -1.10
CA ALA A 390 7.73 -5.45 -1.55
C ALA A 390 7.78 -6.30 -2.84
N GLN A 391 8.74 -6.00 -3.70
CA GLN A 391 9.06 -6.81 -4.89
C GLN A 391 9.77 -8.09 -4.44
N SER A 392 9.07 -9.21 -4.50
CA SER A 392 9.57 -10.52 -4.05
C SER A 392 9.56 -11.55 -5.17
N GLU A 393 10.54 -12.45 -5.13
CA GLU A 393 10.58 -13.66 -5.97
C GLU A 393 9.79 -14.83 -5.33
N GLY A 394 9.15 -14.62 -4.18
CA GLY A 394 8.35 -15.65 -3.51
C GLY A 394 8.13 -15.40 -2.02
N ALA A 395 8.31 -16.45 -1.21
CA ALA A 395 8.22 -16.36 0.24
C ALA A 395 9.42 -15.61 0.84
N TRP A 396 9.30 -15.24 2.12
CA TRP A 396 10.40 -14.62 2.87
C TRP A 396 11.68 -15.48 2.81
N THR A 397 12.84 -14.83 2.71
CA THR A 397 14.15 -15.50 2.76
C THR A 397 15.13 -14.77 3.68
N PRO A 398 16.12 -15.45 4.28
CA PRO A 398 17.13 -14.79 5.11
C PRO A 398 17.95 -13.72 4.39
N ARG A 399 18.03 -13.76 3.05
CA ARG A 399 18.85 -12.83 2.24
C ARG A 399 18.07 -11.66 1.66
N ALA A 400 16.77 -11.81 1.46
CA ALA A 400 15.93 -10.76 0.88
C ALA A 400 14.81 -10.27 1.81
N GLY A 401 14.63 -10.91 2.97
CA GLY A 401 13.46 -10.70 3.80
C GLY A 401 12.18 -10.97 3.01
N HIS A 402 11.21 -10.08 3.11
CA HIS A 402 9.97 -10.03 2.34
C HIS A 402 10.15 -9.60 0.88
N GLY A 403 11.36 -9.20 0.48
CA GLY A 403 11.66 -8.72 -0.87
C GLY A 403 12.29 -7.33 -0.86
N ARG A 404 12.48 -6.76 -2.05
CA ARG A 404 13.01 -5.41 -2.23
C ARG A 404 11.91 -4.37 -2.02
N LEU A 405 12.24 -3.29 -1.33
CA LEU A 405 11.36 -2.14 -1.11
C LEU A 405 10.74 -1.65 -2.44
N ASP A 406 9.44 -1.41 -2.43
CA ASP A 406 8.69 -0.78 -3.51
C ASP A 406 7.69 0.20 -2.90
N ALA A 407 7.91 1.50 -3.13
CA ALA A 407 7.11 2.56 -2.55
C ALA A 407 5.68 2.57 -3.11
N LEU A 408 5.52 2.35 -4.41
CA LEU A 408 4.21 2.27 -5.06
C LEU A 408 3.46 1.02 -4.57
N GLY A 409 4.14 -0.13 -4.57
CA GLY A 409 3.59 -1.39 -4.09
C GLY A 409 3.13 -1.29 -2.63
N ALA A 410 3.89 -0.62 -1.77
CA ALA A 410 3.52 -0.40 -0.37
C ALA A 410 2.27 0.49 -0.23
N LEU A 411 2.18 1.60 -0.98
CA LEU A 411 1.00 2.47 -0.98
C LEU A 411 -0.25 1.75 -1.51
N GLU A 412 -0.10 0.86 -2.50
CA GLU A 412 -1.17 0.00 -2.99
C GLU A 412 -1.62 -1.04 -1.96
N ALA A 413 -0.68 -1.66 -1.26
CA ALA A 413 -0.96 -2.60 -0.18
C ALA A 413 -1.75 -1.92 0.96
N LEU A 414 -1.40 -0.67 1.30
CA LEU A 414 -2.14 0.12 2.28
C LEU A 414 -3.58 0.42 1.81
N GLY A 415 -3.76 0.79 0.54
CA GLY A 415 -5.08 1.06 -0.05
C GLY A 415 -6.01 -0.17 -0.10
N LYS A 416 -5.44 -1.38 -0.10
CA LYS A 416 -6.18 -2.65 0.03
C LYS A 416 -6.63 -2.94 1.48
N GLY A 417 -6.26 -2.09 2.45
CA GLY A 417 -6.47 -2.24 3.90
C GLY A 417 -7.91 -2.15 4.43
N SER A 418 -8.89 -1.85 3.57
CA SER A 418 -10.29 -2.21 3.80
C SER A 418 -10.75 -3.09 2.65
N ALA A 419 -10.58 -4.41 2.78
CA ALA A 419 -11.17 -5.34 1.84
C ALA A 419 -12.65 -4.97 1.67
N PRO A 420 -13.16 -4.81 0.43
CA PRO A 420 -14.58 -4.57 0.22
C PRO A 420 -15.37 -5.66 0.94
N VAL A 421 -16.45 -5.27 1.61
CA VAL A 421 -17.33 -6.20 2.33
C VAL A 421 -17.72 -7.31 1.37
N ASP A 422 -17.36 -8.55 1.70
CA ASP A 422 -17.70 -9.70 0.89
C ASP A 422 -19.19 -10.00 1.10
N TRP A 423 -20.03 -9.49 0.20
CA TRP A 423 -21.49 -9.65 0.27
C TRP A 423 -21.96 -11.06 -0.12
N ALA A 424 -21.10 -11.90 -0.70
CA ALA A 424 -21.49 -13.20 -1.23
C ALA A 424 -22.04 -14.16 -0.15
N PRO A 425 -21.45 -14.32 1.05
CA PRO A 425 -22.05 -15.09 2.15
C PRO A 425 -23.49 -14.70 2.50
N LEU A 426 -23.82 -13.40 2.46
CA LEU A 426 -25.17 -12.91 2.75
C LEU A 426 -26.14 -13.26 1.62
N ILE A 427 -25.72 -13.11 0.36
CA ILE A 427 -26.52 -13.50 -0.81
C ILE A 427 -26.83 -15.00 -0.79
N TRP A 428 -25.83 -15.84 -0.48
CA TRP A 428 -26.01 -17.28 -0.33
C TRP A 428 -26.98 -17.63 0.81
N SER A 429 -26.90 -16.91 1.94
CA SER A 429 -27.84 -17.07 3.05
C SER A 429 -29.27 -16.73 2.64
N ALA A 430 -29.48 -15.66 1.86
CA ALA A 430 -30.79 -15.28 1.35
C ALA A 430 -31.37 -16.33 0.38
N ALA A 431 -30.54 -16.85 -0.54
CA ALA A 431 -30.93 -17.94 -1.45
C ALA A 431 -31.28 -19.23 -0.68
N LEU A 432 -30.49 -19.56 0.34
CA LEU A 432 -30.75 -20.72 1.19
C LEU A 432 -32.04 -20.57 2.00
N LEU A 433 -32.34 -19.37 2.50
CA LEU A 433 -33.59 -19.07 3.18
C LEU A 433 -34.80 -19.32 2.26
N ALA A 434 -34.72 -18.92 1.00
CA ALA A 434 -35.74 -19.20 -0.01
C ALA A 434 -36.01 -20.70 -0.14
N LEU A 435 -34.96 -21.51 -0.28
CA LEU A 435 -35.05 -22.96 -0.37
C LEU A 435 -35.61 -23.60 0.92
N LEU A 436 -35.16 -23.13 2.09
CA LEU A 436 -35.62 -23.64 3.37
C LEU A 436 -37.12 -23.37 3.58
N MET A 437 -37.61 -22.20 3.21
CA MET A 437 -39.03 -21.84 3.32
C MET A 437 -39.92 -22.64 2.38
N LEU A 438 -39.46 -22.91 1.15
CA LEU A 438 -40.16 -23.81 0.21
C LEU A 438 -40.34 -25.21 0.82
N SER A 439 -39.38 -25.68 1.63
CA SER A 439 -39.42 -26.97 2.33
C SER A 439 -40.36 -27.04 3.54
N LEU A 440 -41.02 -25.94 3.92
CA LEU A 440 -42.00 -25.86 5.00
C LEU A 440 -43.43 -25.93 4.46
N LYS A 441 -44.34 -26.57 5.21
CA LYS A 441 -45.77 -26.59 4.86
C LYS A 441 -46.33 -25.16 4.89
N VAL A 442 -47.19 -24.81 3.95
CA VAL A 442 -47.75 -23.45 3.76
C VAL A 442 -48.31 -22.85 5.06
N LYS A 443 -49.01 -23.65 5.88
CA LYS A 443 -49.57 -23.23 7.18
C LYS A 443 -48.53 -22.85 8.26
N VAL A 444 -47.24 -23.14 8.05
CA VAL A 444 -46.15 -22.97 9.03
C VAL A 444 -45.02 -22.13 8.43
N ARG A 445 -45.27 -21.42 7.31
CA ARG A 445 -44.28 -20.55 6.67
C ARG A 445 -44.33 -19.16 7.31
N PRO A 446 -43.32 -18.74 8.09
CA PRO A 446 -43.18 -17.32 8.42
C PRO A 446 -42.91 -16.55 7.13
N GLY A 447 -43.48 -15.36 6.99
CA GLY A 447 -43.23 -14.51 5.81
C GLY A 447 -41.74 -14.19 5.66
N TYR A 448 -41.23 -14.17 4.42
CA TYR A 448 -39.82 -13.86 4.13
C TYR A 448 -39.34 -12.56 4.78
N LEU A 449 -40.17 -11.52 4.67
CA LEU A 449 -39.92 -10.22 5.27
C LEU A 449 -39.96 -10.28 6.80
N ASN A 450 -40.78 -11.13 7.41
CA ASN A 450 -40.83 -11.26 8.88
C ASN A 450 -39.57 -11.92 9.44
N VAL A 451 -38.87 -12.73 8.65
CA VAL A 451 -37.60 -13.34 9.07
C VAL A 451 -36.43 -12.38 8.83
N LEU A 452 -36.41 -11.68 7.68
CA LEU A 452 -35.32 -10.78 7.31
C LEU A 452 -35.40 -9.39 7.96
N LEU A 453 -36.59 -8.92 8.35
CA LEU A 453 -36.78 -7.61 9.01
C LEU A 453 -36.88 -7.70 10.53
N ASN A 454 -36.95 -8.90 11.11
CA ASN A 454 -36.93 -9.07 12.56
C ASN A 454 -35.50 -8.85 13.08
N PRO A 455 -35.23 -7.83 13.91
CA PRO A 455 -33.88 -7.56 14.42
C PRO A 455 -33.26 -8.75 15.15
N ALA A 456 -34.06 -9.56 15.83
CA ALA A 456 -33.60 -10.75 16.54
C ALA A 456 -33.02 -11.81 15.59
N THR A 457 -33.40 -11.81 14.32
CA THR A 457 -32.88 -12.74 13.30
C THR A 457 -31.84 -12.07 12.40
N LEU A 458 -32.09 -10.81 12.02
CA LEU A 458 -31.25 -10.05 11.09
C LEU A 458 -29.86 -9.76 11.67
N LEU A 459 -29.79 -9.34 12.94
CA LEU A 459 -28.52 -8.96 13.55
C LEU A 459 -27.53 -10.15 13.65
N PRO A 460 -27.94 -11.34 14.13
CA PRO A 460 -27.09 -12.53 14.11
C PRO A 460 -26.74 -13.03 12.70
N LEU A 461 -27.64 -12.85 11.73
CA LEU A 461 -27.39 -13.18 10.32
C LEU A 461 -26.28 -12.30 9.73
N LEU A 462 -26.33 -10.98 9.95
CA LEU A 462 -25.30 -10.06 9.49
C LEU A 462 -23.96 -10.36 10.16
N LEU A 463 -23.96 -10.53 11.49
CA LEU A 463 -22.76 -10.88 12.26
C LEU A 463 -22.11 -12.18 11.80
N SER A 464 -22.85 -13.15 11.29
CA SER A 464 -22.29 -14.43 10.82
C SER A 464 -21.94 -14.46 9.32
N THR A 465 -22.23 -13.40 8.56
CA THR A 465 -21.99 -13.35 7.10
C THR A 465 -21.06 -12.23 6.67
N VAL A 466 -21.37 -11.00 7.05
CA VAL A 466 -20.67 -9.77 6.61
C VAL A 466 -20.09 -8.96 7.78
N GLY A 467 -20.40 -9.36 9.02
CA GLY A 467 -20.10 -8.56 10.20
C GLY A 467 -20.94 -7.27 10.25
N LEU A 468 -20.68 -6.43 11.23
CA LEU A 468 -21.19 -5.06 11.30
C LEU A 468 -20.15 -4.11 10.73
N TRP A 469 -19.84 -4.26 9.44
CA TRP A 469 -18.77 -3.55 8.73
C TRP A 469 -18.79 -2.03 8.94
N PHE A 470 -19.99 -1.46 9.06
CA PHE A 470 -20.20 -0.02 9.25
C PHE A 470 -19.83 0.47 10.65
N LEU A 471 -19.75 -0.40 11.67
CA LEU A 471 -19.29 -0.01 13.00
C LEU A 471 -17.86 0.51 12.94
N LYS A 472 -17.02 -0.06 12.08
CA LYS A 472 -15.66 0.44 11.83
C LYS A 472 -15.70 1.88 11.31
N LEU A 473 -16.55 2.18 10.32
CA LEU A 473 -16.72 3.54 9.79
C LEU A 473 -17.31 4.51 10.82
N LEU A 474 -18.33 4.09 11.58
CA LEU A 474 -18.97 4.93 12.59
C LEU A 474 -17.99 5.27 13.73
N TRP A 475 -17.24 4.29 14.23
CA TRP A 475 -16.27 4.53 15.30
C TRP A 475 -15.12 5.41 14.84
N GLN A 476 -14.62 5.17 13.63
CA GLN A 476 -13.57 5.98 13.01
C GLN A 476 -13.99 7.43 12.81
N ARG A 477 -15.28 7.71 12.63
CA ARG A 477 -15.81 9.07 12.42
C ARG A 477 -16.08 9.83 13.72
N PHE A 478 -16.46 9.14 14.80
CA PHE A 478 -16.95 9.80 16.01
C PHE A 478 -16.09 9.61 17.26
N VAL A 479 -15.27 8.55 17.35
CA VAL A 479 -14.60 8.15 18.61
C VAL A 479 -13.10 7.86 18.42
N GLY A 480 -12.62 7.63 17.20
CA GLY A 480 -11.21 7.34 16.91
C GLY A 480 -10.95 5.84 16.71
N HIS A 481 -10.04 5.24 17.50
CA HIS A 481 -9.76 3.79 17.40
C HIS A 481 -10.95 2.96 17.93
N PRO A 482 -11.44 1.97 17.17
CA PRO A 482 -12.46 1.06 17.66
C PRO A 482 -11.89 0.23 18.82
N PRO A 483 -12.62 0.06 19.95
CA PRO A 483 -12.25 -0.94 20.95
C PRO A 483 -12.20 -2.32 20.30
N ALA A 484 -11.40 -3.25 20.85
CA ALA A 484 -11.25 -4.60 20.29
C ALA A 484 -12.59 -5.30 20.01
N ALA A 485 -13.62 -5.04 20.81
CA ALA A 485 -14.97 -5.53 20.58
C ALA A 485 -15.63 -4.99 19.30
N ALA A 486 -15.42 -3.73 18.95
CA ALA A 486 -15.96 -3.13 17.72
C ALA A 486 -15.21 -3.63 16.47
N GLU A 487 -13.91 -3.92 16.59
CA GLU A 487 -13.14 -4.56 15.52
C GLU A 487 -13.59 -6.00 15.30
N LEU A 488 -13.80 -6.77 16.37
CA LEU A 488 -14.36 -8.12 16.32
C LEU A 488 -15.73 -8.13 15.64
N LEU A 489 -16.67 -7.28 16.09
CA LEU A 489 -18.01 -7.20 15.54
C LEU A 489 -18.05 -6.74 14.08
N SER A 490 -16.99 -6.06 13.59
CA SER A 490 -16.90 -5.64 12.19
C SER A 490 -16.64 -6.78 11.22
N LEU A 491 -16.15 -7.93 11.72
CA LEU A 491 -15.88 -9.14 10.94
C LEU A 491 -17.01 -10.17 11.11
N PRO A 492 -17.22 -11.06 10.11
CA PRO A 492 -18.07 -12.23 10.27
C PRO A 492 -17.57 -13.09 11.44
N ILE A 493 -18.48 -13.66 12.24
CA ILE A 493 -18.14 -14.53 13.38
C ILE A 493 -17.17 -15.66 12.99
N PRO A 494 -17.32 -16.37 11.86
CA PRO A 494 -16.35 -17.38 11.46
C PRO A 494 -14.92 -16.86 11.31
N ASP A 495 -14.74 -15.58 10.94
CA ASP A 495 -13.43 -14.92 10.79
C ASP A 495 -12.86 -14.36 12.10
N TRP A 496 -13.59 -14.44 13.23
CA TRP A 496 -13.09 -13.98 14.54
C TRP A 496 -11.85 -14.74 15.00
N GLU A 497 -11.62 -15.93 14.46
CA GLU A 497 -10.40 -16.71 14.70
C GLU A 497 -9.12 -15.92 14.42
N ARG A 498 -9.14 -15.01 13.44
CA ARG A 498 -7.97 -14.21 13.06
C ARG A 498 -7.50 -13.29 14.17
N ILE A 499 -8.44 -12.91 15.05
CA ILE A 499 -8.21 -12.05 16.20
C ILE A 499 -7.98 -12.90 17.46
N LEU A 500 -8.77 -13.97 17.65
CA LEU A 500 -8.74 -14.78 18.87
C LEU A 500 -7.57 -15.77 18.95
N PHE A 501 -7.13 -16.32 17.81
CA PHE A 501 -6.11 -17.38 17.75
C PHE A 501 -4.86 -16.97 16.95
N GLY A 502 -4.79 -15.72 16.48
CA GLY A 502 -3.68 -15.19 15.67
C GLY A 502 -3.82 -15.49 14.17
N ARG A 503 -3.00 -14.81 13.35
CA ARG A 503 -3.00 -14.97 11.88
C ARG A 503 -2.29 -16.27 11.45
N GLY A 504 -2.98 -17.40 11.53
CA GLY A 504 -2.56 -18.67 10.90
C GLY A 504 -2.92 -18.72 9.41
N ARG A 505 -2.19 -19.52 8.61
CA ARG A 505 -2.51 -19.80 7.18
C ARG A 505 -3.73 -20.72 6.99
N LEU A 506 -4.20 -21.38 8.06
CA LEU A 506 -5.26 -22.38 8.03
C LEU A 506 -6.45 -21.96 8.89
N ALA A 507 -7.66 -22.20 8.41
CA ALA A 507 -8.91 -21.91 9.10
C ALA A 507 -9.13 -22.88 10.28
N SER A 508 -9.67 -22.39 11.40
CA SER A 508 -9.99 -23.23 12.56
C SER A 508 -11.17 -24.14 12.23
N PRO A 509 -11.04 -25.46 12.43
CA PRO A 509 -12.17 -26.37 12.26
C PRO A 509 -13.30 -26.04 13.24
N LEU A 510 -13.04 -25.36 14.36
CA LEU A 510 -14.07 -24.96 15.31
C LEU A 510 -14.93 -23.82 14.77
N MET A 511 -14.31 -22.77 14.23
CA MET A 511 -15.03 -21.59 13.72
C MET A 511 -15.63 -21.84 12.35
N TYR A 512 -15.00 -22.68 11.53
CA TYR A 512 -15.53 -23.14 10.24
C TYR A 512 -16.38 -24.41 10.39
N SER A 513 -17.29 -24.43 11.37
CA SER A 513 -18.21 -25.55 11.62
C SER A 513 -19.58 -25.10 12.10
N ALA A 514 -20.51 -26.06 12.20
CA ALA A 514 -21.82 -25.84 12.82
C ALA A 514 -21.79 -25.85 14.36
N LEU A 515 -20.61 -25.88 14.99
CA LEU A 515 -20.47 -25.99 16.44
C LEU A 515 -21.10 -24.80 17.17
N VAL A 516 -20.78 -23.56 16.75
CA VAL A 516 -21.33 -22.33 17.35
C VAL A 516 -22.86 -22.29 17.24
N PRO A 517 -23.47 -22.47 16.05
CA PRO A 517 -24.92 -22.65 15.92
C PRO A 517 -25.49 -23.81 16.75
N GLY A 518 -24.78 -24.94 16.82
CA GLY A 518 -25.22 -26.13 17.54
C GLY A 518 -25.31 -25.93 19.05
N VAL A 519 -24.28 -25.32 19.65
CA VAL A 519 -24.29 -24.94 21.08
C VAL A 519 -25.40 -23.94 21.36
N ALA A 520 -25.56 -22.92 20.51
CA ALA A 520 -26.63 -21.94 20.66
C ALA A 520 -28.03 -22.59 20.56
N ALA A 521 -28.21 -23.59 19.70
CA ALA A 521 -29.45 -24.34 19.56
C ALA A 521 -29.83 -25.12 20.82
N LEU A 522 -28.85 -25.67 21.55
CA LEU A 522 -29.11 -26.35 22.83
C LEU A 522 -29.70 -25.39 23.87
N LEU A 523 -29.20 -24.15 23.94
CA LEU A 523 -29.73 -23.11 24.82
C LEU A 523 -31.16 -22.71 24.43
N ALA A 524 -31.45 -22.63 23.13
CA ALA A 524 -32.78 -22.28 22.61
C ALA A 524 -33.86 -23.37 22.82
N VAL A 525 -33.49 -24.57 23.26
CA VAL A 525 -34.45 -25.60 23.69
C VAL A 525 -35.19 -25.14 24.94
N ARG A 526 -34.46 -24.64 25.94
CA ARG A 526 -35.02 -24.13 27.21
C ARG A 526 -35.49 -22.69 27.08
N LEU A 527 -34.69 -21.84 26.44
CA LEU A 527 -34.96 -20.41 26.29
C LEU A 527 -35.63 -20.13 24.95
N ARG A 528 -36.96 -20.24 24.92
CA ARG A 528 -37.75 -20.08 23.69
C ARG A 528 -37.58 -18.70 23.03
N ALA A 529 -37.22 -17.66 23.79
CA ALA A 529 -36.94 -16.33 23.25
C ALA A 529 -35.69 -16.27 22.34
N LEU A 530 -34.76 -17.22 22.46
CA LEU A 530 -33.54 -17.25 21.65
C LEU A 530 -33.71 -17.89 20.27
N ARG A 531 -34.88 -18.47 19.98
CA ARG A 531 -35.11 -19.21 18.71
C ARG A 531 -34.92 -18.35 17.46
N PRO A 532 -35.39 -17.08 17.39
CA PRO A 532 -35.11 -16.21 16.24
C PRO A 532 -33.61 -15.88 16.11
N VAL A 533 -32.93 -15.68 17.25
CA VAL A 533 -31.47 -15.42 17.30
C VAL A 533 -30.67 -16.58 16.73
N VAL A 534 -30.99 -17.80 17.19
CA VAL A 534 -30.34 -19.01 16.70
C VAL A 534 -30.69 -19.26 15.23
N ALA A 535 -31.92 -18.97 14.78
CA ALA A 535 -32.29 -19.08 13.37
C ALA A 535 -31.43 -18.18 12.48
N GLY A 536 -31.26 -16.91 12.85
CA GLY A 536 -30.42 -15.96 12.12
C GLY A 536 -28.95 -16.35 12.08
N LEU A 537 -28.40 -16.72 13.24
CA LEU A 537 -27.02 -17.18 13.37
C LEU A 537 -26.74 -18.44 12.53
N SER A 538 -27.64 -19.43 12.61
CA SER A 538 -27.50 -20.69 11.88
C SER A 538 -27.63 -20.50 10.37
N LEU A 539 -28.51 -19.59 9.93
CA LEU A 539 -28.66 -19.24 8.52
C LEU A 539 -27.40 -18.59 7.96
N GLY A 540 -26.81 -17.65 8.70
CA GLY A 540 -25.61 -16.97 8.24
C GLY A 540 -24.37 -17.87 8.22
N PHE A 541 -24.20 -18.74 9.23
CA PHE A 541 -23.18 -19.80 9.18
C PHE A 541 -23.37 -20.73 7.99
N ALA A 542 -24.62 -21.12 7.69
CA ALA A 542 -24.88 -21.98 6.55
C ALA A 542 -24.49 -21.32 5.21
N GLY A 543 -24.87 -20.06 4.99
CA GLY A 543 -24.48 -19.34 3.77
C GLY A 543 -22.97 -19.07 3.69
N PHE A 544 -22.34 -18.70 4.79
CA PHE A 544 -20.89 -18.47 4.86
C PHE A 544 -20.10 -19.75 4.53
N LEU A 545 -20.43 -20.88 5.17
CA LEU A 545 -19.72 -22.15 4.98
C LEU A 545 -19.93 -22.73 3.58
N LEU A 546 -21.16 -22.66 3.04
CA LEU A 546 -21.45 -23.14 1.69
C LEU A 546 -20.77 -22.28 0.61
N TYR A 547 -20.76 -20.96 0.79
CA TYR A 547 -19.99 -20.08 -0.08
C TYR A 547 -18.49 -20.35 0.03
N ALA A 548 -17.96 -20.51 1.24
CA ALA A 548 -16.55 -20.84 1.45
C ALA A 548 -16.18 -22.17 0.78
N ALA A 549 -17.05 -23.18 0.83
CA ALA A 549 -16.84 -24.46 0.14
C ALA A 549 -16.79 -24.30 -1.39
N TRP A 550 -17.62 -23.41 -1.93
CA TRP A 550 -17.75 -23.17 -3.37
C TRP A 550 -16.61 -22.30 -3.93
N ALA A 551 -16.34 -21.14 -3.33
CA ALA A 551 -15.44 -20.12 -3.88
C ALA A 551 -14.00 -20.19 -3.37
N LYS A 552 -13.80 -20.51 -2.09
CA LYS A 552 -12.50 -20.29 -1.40
C LYS A 552 -11.77 -21.57 -1.04
N ALA A 553 -12.51 -22.60 -0.61
CA ALA A 553 -12.02 -23.87 -0.07
C ALA A 553 -10.76 -23.70 0.83
N PRO A 554 -10.82 -22.86 1.88
CA PRO A 554 -9.66 -22.59 2.71
C PRO A 554 -9.11 -23.89 3.31
N GLY A 555 -7.79 -24.02 3.40
CA GLY A 555 -7.18 -25.11 4.14
C GLY A 555 -7.62 -25.03 5.60
N ILE A 556 -8.13 -26.13 6.15
CA ILE A 556 -8.61 -26.18 7.54
C ILE A 556 -7.54 -26.86 8.39
N ALA A 557 -7.20 -26.23 9.53
CA ALA A 557 -6.21 -26.75 10.46
C ALA A 557 -6.61 -28.14 10.95
N TYR A 558 -5.61 -29.02 11.12
CA TYR A 558 -5.77 -30.39 11.60
C TYR A 558 -6.52 -31.37 10.69
N LEU A 559 -6.97 -30.94 9.50
CA LEU A 559 -7.42 -31.87 8.47
C LEU A 559 -6.21 -32.44 7.72
N PRO A 560 -6.04 -33.77 7.68
CA PRO A 560 -4.82 -34.40 7.16
C PRO A 560 -4.61 -34.16 5.66
N PHE A 561 -5.67 -33.80 4.93
CA PHE A 561 -5.62 -33.54 3.49
C PHE A 561 -6.49 -32.34 3.10
N THR A 562 -5.96 -31.49 2.23
CA THR A 562 -6.65 -30.26 1.75
C THR A 562 -7.94 -30.55 0.99
N PHE A 563 -8.05 -31.70 0.31
CA PHE A 563 -9.29 -32.08 -0.38
C PHE A 563 -10.48 -32.31 0.57
N LEU A 564 -10.23 -32.58 1.86
CA LEU A 564 -11.27 -32.79 2.87
C LEU A 564 -11.89 -31.47 3.37
N ALA A 565 -11.28 -30.32 3.07
CA ALA A 565 -11.81 -29.01 3.47
C ALA A 565 -13.19 -28.74 2.85
N ARG A 566 -13.38 -29.01 1.56
CA ARG A 566 -14.68 -28.81 0.89
C ARG A 566 -15.79 -29.68 1.49
N PRO A 567 -15.63 -31.02 1.63
CA PRO A 567 -16.60 -31.86 2.33
C PRO A 567 -16.92 -31.37 3.75
N TRP A 568 -15.90 -30.97 4.53
CA TRP A 568 -16.10 -30.45 5.88
C TRP A 568 -17.02 -29.23 5.90
N LEU A 569 -16.76 -28.25 5.04
CA LEU A 569 -17.54 -27.02 4.94
C LEU A 569 -18.97 -27.29 4.46
N VAL A 570 -19.15 -28.17 3.49
CA VAL A 570 -20.48 -28.55 2.99
C VAL A 570 -21.29 -29.25 4.08
N LEU A 571 -20.72 -30.24 4.77
CA LEU A 571 -21.40 -30.98 5.84
C LEU A 571 -21.83 -30.05 6.98
N ASN A 572 -20.94 -29.16 7.40
CA ASN A 572 -21.24 -28.19 8.46
C ASN A 572 -22.24 -27.11 8.00
N GLY A 573 -22.14 -26.65 6.75
CA GLY A 573 -23.11 -25.73 6.16
C GLY A 573 -24.52 -26.32 6.12
N ILE A 574 -24.64 -27.60 5.73
CA ILE A 574 -25.92 -28.34 5.76
C ILE A 574 -26.42 -28.50 7.19
N ALA A 575 -25.56 -28.86 8.13
CA ALA A 575 -25.93 -28.99 9.54
C ALA A 575 -26.49 -27.67 10.10
N ALA A 576 -25.83 -26.54 9.83
CA ALA A 576 -26.31 -25.21 10.21
C ALA A 576 -27.66 -24.88 9.56
N ALA A 577 -27.86 -25.23 8.29
CA ALA A 577 -29.14 -25.05 7.59
C ALA A 577 -30.29 -25.85 8.25
N LEU A 578 -30.01 -27.08 8.68
CA LEU A 578 -30.98 -27.93 9.38
C LEU A 578 -31.34 -27.36 10.77
N ILE A 579 -30.37 -26.81 11.50
CA ILE A 579 -30.60 -26.10 12.76
C ILE A 579 -31.53 -24.90 12.52
N CYS A 580 -31.23 -24.08 11.51
CA CYS A 580 -32.07 -22.94 11.13
C CYS A 580 -33.52 -23.37 10.84
N ARG A 581 -33.70 -24.40 10.01
CA ARG A 581 -35.01 -24.96 9.68
C ARG A 581 -35.79 -25.41 10.91
N SER A 582 -35.11 -26.06 11.85
CA SER A 582 -35.71 -26.53 13.11
C SER A 582 -36.19 -25.36 13.98
N MET A 583 -35.39 -24.31 14.10
CA MET A 583 -35.75 -23.11 14.86
C MET A 583 -36.95 -22.38 14.25
N LEU A 584 -36.95 -22.16 12.93
CA LEU A 584 -38.05 -21.53 12.21
C LEU A 584 -39.37 -22.31 12.35
N ARG A 585 -39.31 -23.65 12.24
CA ARG A 585 -40.48 -24.52 12.44
C ARG A 585 -41.06 -24.43 13.85
N ARG A 586 -40.20 -24.34 14.86
CA ARG A 586 -40.60 -24.26 16.28
C ARG A 586 -41.15 -22.88 16.63
N GLU A 587 -40.68 -21.83 15.96
CA GLU A 587 -41.19 -20.48 16.15
C GLU A 587 -42.56 -20.29 15.52
N ALA A 588 -42.79 -20.82 14.32
CA ALA A 588 -44.10 -20.77 13.65
C ALA A 588 -45.22 -21.62 14.30
N ARG A 589 -44.92 -22.32 15.40
CA ARG A 589 -45.91 -23.05 16.23
C ARG A 589 -46.26 -22.30 17.53
N ARG A 590 -45.62 -21.16 17.79
CA ARG A 590 -46.11 -20.18 18.76
C ARG A 590 -47.24 -19.41 18.13
#